data_AF-A0A3D4FYI6-F1
#
_entry.id   AF-A0A3D4FYI6-F1
#
_cell.length_a   1.000
_cell.length_b   1.000
_cell.length_c   1.000
_cell.angle_alpha   90.00
_cell.angle_beta   90.00
_cell.angle_gamma   90.00
#
_symmetry.space_group_name_H-M   'P 1'
#
loop_
_entity.id
_entity.type
_entity.pdbx_description
1 polymer ?
#
loop_
_entity_poly.entity_id
_entity_poly.type
_entity_poly.pdbx_seq_one_letter_code
_entity_poly.pdbx_strand_id
1 'polypeptide(L)'
;STALHPSGDPAFLISEALRGEGAILRLIDGEPFMERYHPLGSLAPRDVVALAIDQELKESGDTHVVLDVSALPAQAIEVRFANTIEGVRARGIEPLDGGIPVVPAAHYVCGGVLTDGYGATSLPMLYAAGEVACTGVHGANRL
;
A
#
# COMPACT_ATOMS: atom_id res chain seq x y z
N SER A 1 0.23 2.00 1.89
CA SER A 1 0.94 1.05 1.02
C SER A 1 -0.02 -0.02 0.51
N THR A 2 0.43 -0.96 -0.33
CA THR A 2 -0.38 -2.02 -0.95
C THR A 2 0.18 -3.41 -0.65
N ALA A 3 -0.68 -4.40 -0.41
CA ALA A 3 -0.29 -5.79 -0.21
C ALA A 3 -0.95 -6.69 -1.25
N LEU A 4 -0.30 -7.81 -1.57
CA LEU A 4 -0.81 -8.83 -2.49
C LEU A 4 -2.09 -9.47 -1.93
N HIS A 5 -3.08 -9.68 -2.79
CA HIS A 5 -4.29 -10.43 -2.49
C HIS A 5 -4.26 -11.83 -3.14
N PRO A 6 -4.70 -12.90 -2.45
CA PRO A 6 -5.10 -12.94 -1.05
C PRO A 6 -3.90 -12.65 -0.13
N SER A 7 -4.13 -11.83 0.89
CA SER A 7 -3.12 -11.46 1.87
C SER A 7 -2.85 -12.64 2.80
N GLY A 8 -1.71 -13.30 2.62
CA GLY A 8 -1.24 -14.36 3.52
C GLY A 8 -0.72 -13.83 4.87
N ASP A 9 -0.31 -14.75 5.76
CA ASP A 9 0.37 -14.44 7.02
C ASP A 9 1.84 -14.92 6.94
N PRO A 10 2.84 -14.03 6.90
CA PRO A 10 2.74 -12.56 6.87
C PRO A 10 2.32 -12.01 5.50
N ALA A 11 1.72 -10.81 5.50
CA ALA A 11 1.28 -10.13 4.29
C ALA A 11 2.45 -9.82 3.35
N PHE A 12 2.31 -10.15 2.06
CA PHE A 12 3.32 -9.85 1.05
C PHE A 12 3.15 -8.43 0.52
N LEU A 13 4.07 -7.54 0.86
CA LEU A 13 3.98 -6.13 0.49
C LEU A 13 4.43 -5.91 -0.94
N ILE A 14 3.63 -5.15 -1.68
CA ILE A 14 3.95 -4.71 -3.02
C ILE A 14 4.55 -3.32 -2.92
N SER A 15 5.81 -3.19 -3.35
CA SER A 15 6.58 -1.95 -3.24
C SER A 15 5.92 -0.82 -4.02
N GLU A 16 5.89 0.36 -3.41
CA GLU A 16 5.42 1.59 -4.04
C GLU A 16 6.31 2.01 -5.22
N ALA A 17 7.54 1.50 -5.25
CA ALA A 17 8.46 1.68 -6.36
C ALA A 17 7.87 1.18 -7.70
N LEU A 18 7.02 0.16 -7.71
CA LEU A 18 6.34 -0.26 -8.95
C LEU A 18 5.42 0.84 -9.49
N ARG A 19 4.68 1.54 -8.62
CA ARG A 19 3.88 2.70 -9.03
C ARG A 19 4.79 3.84 -9.51
N GLY A 20 5.91 4.05 -8.82
CA GLY A 20 6.98 4.99 -9.21
C GLY A 20 7.53 4.78 -10.62
N GLU A 21 7.57 3.52 -11.08
CA GLU A 21 8.01 3.16 -12.43
C GLU A 21 6.92 3.32 -13.49
N GLY A 22 5.67 3.59 -13.09
CA GLY A 22 4.55 3.80 -14.00
C GLY A 22 3.47 2.71 -13.93
N ALA A 23 3.49 1.83 -12.93
CA ALA A 23 2.38 0.91 -12.70
C ALA A 23 1.10 1.67 -12.28
N ILE A 24 -0.04 1.21 -12.78
CA ILE A 24 -1.34 1.89 -12.64
C ILE A 24 -2.28 1.03 -11.81
N LEU A 25 -2.96 1.64 -10.84
CA LEU A 25 -4.04 1.02 -10.09
C LEU A 25 -5.34 1.06 -10.89
N ARG A 26 -5.95 -0.11 -11.08
CA ARG A 26 -7.17 -0.32 -11.83
C ARG A 26 -8.19 -1.09 -11.00
N LEU A 27 -9.46 -0.83 -11.25
CA LEU A 27 -10.57 -1.66 -10.78
C LEU A 27 -10.56 -3.02 -11.49
N ILE A 28 -11.42 -3.94 -11.04
CA ILE A 28 -11.55 -5.29 -11.62
C ILE A 28 -12.01 -5.23 -13.08
N ASP A 29 -12.76 -4.21 -13.47
CA ASP A 29 -13.17 -3.96 -14.86
C ASP A 29 -12.06 -3.37 -15.75
N GLY A 30 -10.91 -3.03 -15.16
CA GLY A 30 -9.76 -2.45 -15.84
C GLY A 30 -9.72 -0.92 -15.86
N GLU A 31 -10.71 -0.22 -15.31
CA GLU A 31 -10.70 1.25 -15.28
C GLU A 31 -9.67 1.79 -14.28
N PRO A 32 -8.82 2.77 -14.69
CA PRO A 32 -7.99 3.49 -13.74
C PRO A 32 -8.89 4.41 -12.90
N PHE A 33 -8.72 4.39 -11.57
CA PHE A 33 -9.60 5.12 -10.65
C PHE A 33 -8.89 6.21 -9.85
N MET A 34 -7.57 6.18 -9.74
CA MET A 34 -6.83 7.07 -8.83
C MET A 34 -6.92 8.55 -9.22
N GLU A 35 -7.17 8.86 -10.48
CA GLU A 35 -7.38 10.22 -10.99
C GLU A 35 -8.62 10.88 -10.37
N ARG A 36 -9.58 10.10 -9.87
CA ARG A 36 -10.74 10.60 -9.13
C ARG A 36 -10.37 11.13 -7.74
N TYR A 37 -9.27 10.65 -7.17
CA TYR A 37 -8.84 10.92 -5.80
C TYR A 37 -7.67 11.90 -5.71
N HIS A 38 -6.75 11.87 -6.69
CA HIS A 38 -5.55 12.69 -6.64
C HIS A 38 -5.00 12.99 -8.04
N PRO A 39 -4.52 14.23 -8.32
CA PRO A 39 -3.99 14.60 -9.63
C PRO A 39 -2.72 13.83 -10.04
N LEU A 40 -2.00 13.24 -9.07
CA LEU A 40 -0.84 12.36 -9.34
C LEU A 40 -1.26 10.90 -9.66
N GLY A 41 -2.56 10.57 -9.62
CA GLY A 41 -3.05 9.23 -9.89
C GLY A 41 -2.37 8.19 -9.00
N SER A 42 -1.85 7.12 -9.61
CA SER A 42 -1.19 6.02 -8.90
C SER A 42 0.12 6.42 -8.18
N LEU A 43 0.69 7.59 -8.50
CA LEU A 43 1.84 8.19 -7.83
C LEU A 43 1.46 9.02 -6.59
N ALA A 44 0.18 9.07 -6.22
CA ALA A 44 -0.27 9.78 -5.04
C ALA A 44 0.38 9.26 -3.74
N PRO A 45 0.39 10.09 -2.68
CA PRO A 45 0.84 9.66 -1.36
C PRO A 45 0.18 8.35 -0.89
N ARG A 46 0.93 7.56 -0.12
CA ARG A 46 0.56 6.19 0.30
C ARG A 46 -0.76 6.09 1.06
N ASP A 47 -1.09 7.12 1.82
CA ASP A 47 -2.31 7.27 2.62
C ASP A 47 -3.50 7.54 1.71
N VAL A 48 -3.34 8.44 0.73
CA VAL A 48 -4.35 8.71 -0.31
C VAL A 48 -4.64 7.46 -1.13
N VAL A 49 -3.60 6.74 -1.57
CA VAL A 49 -3.75 5.47 -2.31
C VAL A 49 -4.47 4.42 -1.48
N ALA A 50 -4.08 4.23 -0.22
CA ALA A 50 -4.70 3.23 0.64
C ALA A 50 -6.18 3.53 0.92
N LEU A 51 -6.51 4.80 1.17
CA LEU A 51 -7.89 5.25 1.37
C LEU A 51 -8.73 5.10 0.10
N ALA A 52 -8.18 5.45 -1.06
CA ALA A 52 -8.87 5.30 -2.34
C ALA A 52 -9.19 3.83 -2.63
N ILE A 53 -8.22 2.92 -2.44
CA ILE A 53 -8.47 1.48 -2.61
C ILE A 53 -9.56 1.00 -1.63
N ASP A 54 -9.46 1.36 -0.34
CA ASP A 54 -10.46 0.96 0.67
C ASP A 54 -11.86 1.47 0.33
N GLN A 55 -11.98 2.70 -0.18
CA GLN A 55 -13.25 3.27 -0.59
C GLN A 55 -13.83 2.52 -1.80
N GLU A 56 -13.04 2.29 -2.85
CA GLU A 56 -13.49 1.57 -4.05
C GLU A 56 -13.97 0.14 -3.71
N LEU A 57 -13.21 -0.60 -2.90
CA LEU A 57 -13.58 -1.97 -2.51
C LEU A 57 -14.88 -2.02 -1.69
N LYS A 58 -15.14 -0.99 -0.86
CA LYS A 58 -16.39 -0.88 -0.10
C LYS A 58 -17.57 -0.50 -0.98
N GLU A 59 -17.36 0.35 -1.98
CA GLU A 59 -18.39 0.81 -2.89
C GLU A 59 -18.77 -0.26 -3.92
N SER A 60 -17.80 -0.95 -4.52
CA SER A 60 -18.04 -1.99 -5.52
C SER A 60 -18.38 -3.35 -4.92
N GLY A 61 -17.88 -3.64 -3.71
CA GLY A 61 -17.95 -4.96 -3.09
C GLY A 61 -16.89 -5.94 -3.62
N ASP A 62 -15.93 -5.47 -4.41
CA ASP A 62 -14.81 -6.28 -4.89
C ASP A 62 -13.86 -6.68 -3.75
N THR A 63 -13.11 -7.77 -3.96
CA THR A 63 -12.18 -8.29 -2.95
C THR A 63 -10.79 -7.66 -3.02
N HIS A 64 -10.44 -7.06 -4.16
CA HIS A 64 -9.13 -6.45 -4.43
C HIS A 64 -9.21 -5.52 -5.65
N VAL A 65 -8.19 -4.68 -5.81
CA VAL A 65 -7.95 -3.93 -7.05
C VAL A 65 -6.74 -4.53 -7.77
N VAL A 66 -6.45 -4.10 -8.99
CA VAL A 66 -5.33 -4.62 -9.79
C VAL A 66 -4.25 -3.53 -9.91
N LEU A 67 -3.01 -3.88 -9.57
CA LEU A 67 -1.84 -3.10 -9.95
C LEU A 67 -1.34 -3.59 -11.31
N ASP A 68 -1.67 -2.83 -12.35
CA ASP A 68 -1.30 -3.12 -13.72
C ASP A 68 0.13 -2.62 -14.00
N VAL A 69 1.00 -3.58 -14.34
CA VAL A 69 2.40 -3.35 -14.69
C VAL A 69 2.67 -3.59 -16.18
N SER A 70 1.64 -3.88 -16.99
CA SER A 70 1.77 -4.27 -18.41
C SER A 70 2.37 -3.17 -19.30
N ALA A 71 2.22 -1.91 -18.90
CA ALA A 71 2.80 -0.77 -19.59
C ALA A 71 4.33 -0.66 -19.42
N LEU A 72 4.90 -1.40 -18.47
CA LEU A 72 6.33 -1.39 -18.17
C LEU A 72 7.06 -2.48 -18.97
N PRO A 73 8.31 -2.24 -19.42
CA PRO A 73 9.07 -3.27 -20.11
C PRO A 73 9.29 -4.51 -19.22
N ALA A 74 8.80 -5.67 -19.65
CA ALA A 74 8.89 -6.93 -18.89
C ALA A 74 10.30 -7.21 -18.35
N GLN A 75 11.32 -7.05 -19.20
CA GLN A 75 12.72 -7.26 -18.82
C GLN A 75 13.19 -6.30 -17.72
N ALA A 76 12.72 -5.04 -17.73
CA ALA A 76 13.07 -4.07 -16.70
C ALA A 76 12.43 -4.42 -15.36
N ILE A 77 11.17 -4.89 -15.38
CA ILE A 77 10.46 -5.31 -14.17
C ILE A 77 11.09 -6.57 -13.57
N GLU A 78 11.36 -7.57 -14.41
CA GLU A 78 11.95 -8.84 -13.95
C GLU A 78 13.34 -8.66 -13.35
N VAL A 79 14.14 -7.72 -13.86
CA VAL A 79 15.47 -7.43 -13.29
C VAL A 79 15.37 -6.56 -12.04
N ARG A 80 14.60 -5.46 -12.07
CA ARG A 80 14.58 -4.47 -10.97
C ARG A 80 13.72 -4.90 -9.79
N PHE A 81 12.70 -5.72 -10.04
CA PHE A 81 11.72 -6.19 -9.04
C PHE A 81 11.65 -7.72 -8.97
N ALA A 82 12.74 -8.42 -9.30
CA ALA A 82 12.85 -9.88 -9.30
C ALA A 82 12.17 -10.53 -8.08
N ASN A 83 12.54 -10.11 -6.87
CA ASN A 83 11.98 -10.63 -5.62
C ASN A 83 10.44 -10.46 -5.52
N THR A 84 9.91 -9.34 -6.02
CA THR A 84 8.46 -9.09 -6.01
C THR A 84 7.76 -9.99 -7.03
N ILE A 85 8.29 -10.05 -8.25
CA ILE A 85 7.73 -10.86 -9.34
C ILE A 85 7.78 -12.35 -9.02
N GLU A 86 8.93 -12.84 -8.54
CA GLU A 86 9.09 -14.22 -8.09
C GLU A 86 8.15 -14.53 -6.92
N GLY A 87 8.00 -13.61 -5.97
CA GLY A 87 7.08 -13.78 -4.84
C GLY A 87 5.60 -13.83 -5.25
N VAL A 88 5.21 -13.08 -6.29
CA VAL A 88 3.87 -13.12 -6.88
C VAL A 88 3.67 -14.41 -7.69
N ARG A 89 4.64 -14.79 -8.54
CA ARG A 89 4.61 -16.05 -9.32
C ARG A 89 4.61 -17.29 -8.44
N ALA A 90 5.32 -17.28 -7.33
CA ALA A 90 5.32 -18.37 -6.34
C ALA A 90 3.93 -18.62 -5.72
N ARG A 91 3.01 -17.64 -5.83
CA ARG A 91 1.62 -17.75 -5.41
C ARG A 91 0.66 -18.06 -6.57
N GLY A 92 1.19 -18.39 -7.74
CA GLY A 92 0.41 -18.80 -8.92
C GLY A 92 -0.21 -17.65 -9.70
N ILE A 93 0.25 -16.41 -9.49
CA ILE A 93 -0.24 -15.22 -10.20
C ILE A 93 0.81 -14.81 -11.22
N GLU A 94 0.42 -14.60 -12.48
CA GLU A 94 1.32 -14.04 -13.50
C GLU A 94 1.18 -12.51 -13.56
N PRO A 95 2.16 -11.74 -13.05
CA PRO A 95 2.04 -10.30 -12.89
C PRO A 95 2.04 -9.52 -14.21
N LEU A 96 2.69 -10.04 -15.26
CA LEU A 96 2.89 -9.30 -16.52
C LEU A 96 1.67 -9.29 -17.44
N ASP A 97 0.85 -10.35 -17.39
CA ASP A 97 -0.30 -10.51 -18.30
C ASP A 97 -1.65 -10.18 -17.64
N GLY A 98 -1.75 -10.33 -16.32
CA GLY A 98 -3.00 -10.13 -15.56
C GLY A 98 -2.96 -9.02 -14.51
N GLY A 99 -1.81 -8.37 -14.34
CA GLY A 99 -1.58 -7.44 -13.23
C GLY A 99 -1.49 -8.15 -11.88
N ILE A 100 -1.19 -7.37 -10.84
CA ILE A 100 -0.99 -7.88 -9.47
C ILE A 100 -2.23 -7.55 -8.65
N PRO A 101 -2.98 -8.52 -8.12
CA PRO A 101 -4.12 -8.24 -7.26
C PRO A 101 -3.63 -7.67 -5.93
N VAL A 102 -4.13 -6.49 -5.55
CA VAL A 102 -3.70 -5.78 -4.35
C VAL A 102 -4.86 -5.31 -3.49
N VAL A 103 -4.63 -5.28 -2.18
CA VAL A 103 -5.51 -4.74 -1.15
C VAL A 103 -4.80 -3.61 -0.40
N PRO A 104 -5.54 -2.70 0.26
CA PRO A 104 -4.91 -1.64 1.02
C PRO A 104 -4.14 -2.26 2.18
N ALA A 105 -2.86 -1.94 2.27
CA ALA A 105 -2.01 -2.37 3.36
C ALA A 105 -1.70 -1.13 4.22
N ALA A 106 -2.35 -1.08 5.38
CA ALA A 106 -2.07 -0.09 6.40
C ALA A 106 -0.73 -0.40 7.07
N HIS A 107 0.37 -0.17 6.36
CA HIS A 107 1.71 -0.07 6.96
C HIS A 107 1.90 1.31 7.59
N TYR A 108 1.03 1.63 8.54
CA TYR A 108 1.21 2.54 9.67
C TYR A 108 -0.18 2.75 10.27
N VAL A 109 -0.43 2.11 11.40
CA VAL A 109 -1.37 2.67 12.37
C VAL A 109 -0.60 3.83 13.01
N CYS A 110 -0.87 5.07 12.60
CA CYS A 110 -0.54 6.25 13.43
C CYS A 110 -1.41 6.30 14.71
N GLY A 111 -1.84 5.15 15.22
CA GLY A 111 -2.50 4.94 16.49
C GLY A 111 -1.49 4.32 17.46
N GLY A 112 -0.44 5.06 17.76
CA GLY A 112 0.26 4.89 19.03
C GLY A 112 -0.54 5.58 20.13
N VAL A 113 -0.29 5.22 21.39
CA VAL A 113 -0.90 5.95 22.50
C VAL A 113 -0.45 7.40 22.42
N LEU A 114 -1.40 8.33 22.54
CA LEU A 114 -1.15 9.77 22.51
C LEU A 114 -0.27 10.11 23.72
N THR A 115 0.98 10.48 23.48
CA THR A 115 1.94 10.82 24.54
C THR A 115 2.36 12.27 24.46
N ASP A 116 2.62 12.89 25.62
CA ASP A 116 3.23 14.21 25.67
C ASP A 116 4.73 14.17 25.28
N GLY A 117 5.40 15.32 25.28
CA GLY A 117 6.84 15.42 24.99
C GLY A 117 7.76 14.64 25.93
N TYR A 118 7.21 14.01 26.98
CA TYR A 118 7.91 13.15 27.94
C TYR A 118 7.47 11.68 27.84
N GLY A 119 6.61 11.31 26.89
CA GLY A 119 6.17 9.93 26.68
C GLY A 119 5.03 9.48 27.60
N ALA A 120 4.36 10.39 28.31
CA ALA A 120 3.27 10.07 29.23
C ALA A 120 1.92 9.98 28.51
N THR A 121 1.18 8.90 28.77
CA THR A 121 -0.17 8.67 28.20
C THR A 121 -1.27 9.36 29.02
N SER A 122 -2.53 9.30 28.58
CA SER A 122 -3.68 9.82 29.35
C SER A 122 -3.98 9.05 30.65
N LEU A 123 -3.27 7.94 30.91
CA LEU A 123 -3.34 7.18 32.15
C LEU A 123 -2.15 7.52 33.06
N PRO A 124 -2.39 7.88 34.35
CA PRO A 124 -1.32 8.12 35.30
C PRO A 124 -0.41 6.88 35.42
N MET A 125 0.91 7.10 35.43
CA MET A 125 1.96 6.06 35.55
C MET A 125 2.17 5.14 34.34
N LEU A 126 1.52 5.38 33.20
CA LEU A 126 1.73 4.62 31.96
C LEU A 126 2.53 5.45 30.94
N TYR A 127 3.66 4.90 30.54
CA TYR A 127 4.58 5.49 29.57
C TYR A 127 4.72 4.56 28.35
N ALA A 128 4.85 5.15 27.17
CA ALA A 128 5.13 4.43 25.92
C ALA A 128 6.40 4.99 25.28
N ALA A 129 7.30 4.10 24.82
CA ALA A 129 8.52 4.47 24.10
C ALA A 129 8.76 3.50 22.91
N GLY A 130 9.38 4.00 21.83
CA GLY A 130 9.68 3.23 20.62
C GLY A 130 8.58 3.29 19.55
N GLU A 131 8.48 2.26 18.71
CA GLU A 131 7.49 2.13 17.62
C GLU A 131 6.02 2.15 18.10
N VAL A 132 5.82 2.10 19.42
CA VAL A 132 4.53 2.15 20.13
C VAL A 132 4.16 3.57 20.63
N ALA A 133 5.06 4.56 20.54
CA ALA A 133 4.88 5.90 21.10
C ALA A 133 4.65 6.98 20.02
N CYS A 134 3.51 7.67 20.07
CA CYS A 134 3.22 8.81 19.20
C CYS A 134 3.72 10.10 19.85
N THR A 135 5.03 10.35 19.83
CA THR A 135 5.67 11.51 20.48
C THR A 135 5.47 12.84 19.74
N GLY A 136 4.58 12.91 18.74
CA GLY A 136 4.26 14.16 18.04
C GLY A 136 5.41 14.81 17.25
N VAL A 137 6.56 14.15 17.08
CA VAL A 137 7.73 14.72 16.35
C VAL A 137 7.75 14.35 14.86
N HIS A 138 6.81 13.53 14.38
CA HIS A 138 6.70 13.23 12.96
C HIS A 138 5.31 13.59 12.46
N GLY A 139 5.24 14.67 11.69
CA GLY A 139 4.05 15.08 10.95
C GLY A 139 3.54 13.97 10.02
N ALA A 140 2.33 14.17 9.51
CA ALA A 140 1.46 13.19 8.83
C ALA A 140 2.03 12.50 7.56
N ASN A 141 3.33 12.60 7.28
CA ASN A 141 4.00 11.82 6.25
C ASN A 141 5.46 11.60 6.63
N ARG A 142 5.91 10.34 6.65
CA ARG A 142 7.32 9.99 6.70
C ARG A 142 7.71 9.60 5.27
N LEU A 143 8.58 10.40 4.65
CA LEU A 143 9.29 10.08 3.40
C LEU A 143 10.12 8.80 3.57
#